data_AF-A0A931M7F4-F1
#
_entry.id   AF-A0A931M7F4-F1
#
_cell.length_a   1.000
_cell.length_b   1.000
_cell.length_c   1.000
_cell.angle_alpha   90.00
_cell.angle_beta   90.00
_cell.angle_gamma   90.00
#
_symmetry.space_group_name_H-M   'P 1'
#
loop_
_entity.id
_entity.type
_entity.pdbx_description
1 polymer ?
#
loop_
_entity_poly.entity_id
_entity_poly.type
_entity_poly.pdbx_seq_one_letter_code
_entity_poly.pdbx_strand_id
1 'polypeptide(L)'
;MVLFISTYEGFGMPIIEANVVGRPLITSNLSPMTEIADDSAIKVNPYDELEIKLTVMQLIADAELRGQLIKNGIMNAERYNINIIADEYTSLYQSMLK
;
A
#
# COMPACT_ATOMS: atom_id res chain seq x y z
N MET A 1 9.54 5.42 7.27
CA MET A 1 9.11 5.54 5.87
C MET A 1 9.56 4.29 5.14
N VAL A 2 8.74 3.78 4.22
CA VAL A 2 9.07 2.65 3.34
C VAL A 2 9.16 3.18 1.90
N LEU A 3 10.18 2.75 1.16
CA LEU A 3 10.30 2.98 -0.28
C LEU A 3 10.14 1.64 -0.98
N PHE A 4 9.05 1.48 -1.72
CA PHE A 4 8.71 0.25 -2.41
C PHE A 4 8.35 0.53 -3.87
N ILE A 5 9.32 1.09 -4.58
CA ILE A 5 9.14 1.63 -5.94
C ILE A 5 9.53 0.55 -6.95
N SER A 6 8.85 -0.60 -6.88
CA SER A 6 9.13 -1.75 -7.73
C SER A 6 8.65 -1.53 -9.17
N THR A 7 9.44 -1.98 -10.15
CA THR A 7 9.04 -2.00 -11.57
C THR A 7 8.16 -3.20 -11.91
N TYR A 8 8.18 -4.24 -11.09
CA TYR A 8 7.33 -5.43 -11.21
C TYR A 8 7.12 -6.06 -9.83
N GLU A 9 5.88 -6.48 -9.55
CA GLU A 9 5.51 -7.16 -8.32
C GLU A 9 4.31 -8.08 -8.52
N GLY A 10 4.18 -9.07 -7.63
CA GLY A 10 3.06 -10.03 -7.67
C GLY A 10 1.76 -9.45 -7.10
N PHE A 11 1.78 -9.09 -5.81
CA PHE A 11 0.62 -8.53 -5.11
C PHE A 11 0.93 -7.17 -4.48
N GLY A 12 2.06 -7.03 -3.80
CA GLY A 12 2.40 -5.80 -3.07
C GLY A 12 2.20 -5.90 -1.56
N MET A 13 2.42 -7.07 -0.95
CA MET A 13 2.37 -7.25 0.51
C MET A 13 3.16 -6.21 1.31
N PRO A 14 4.36 -5.76 0.87
CA PRO A 14 5.10 -4.72 1.60
C PRO A 14 4.32 -3.41 1.81
N ILE A 15 3.36 -3.09 0.94
CA ILE A 15 2.46 -1.93 1.09
C ILE A 15 1.53 -2.15 2.29
N ILE A 16 0.92 -3.33 2.40
CA ILE A 16 0.00 -3.67 3.49
C ILE A 16 0.75 -3.76 4.82
N GLU A 17 1.96 -4.33 4.84
CA GLU A 17 2.81 -4.38 6.02
C GLU A 17 3.19 -2.97 6.51
N ALA A 18 3.56 -2.07 5.60
CA ALA A 18 3.84 -0.67 5.94
C ALA A 18 2.61 0.03 6.55
N ASN A 19 1.44 -0.22 5.97
CA ASN A 19 0.17 0.32 6.42
C ASN A 19 -0.22 -0.16 7.83
N VAL A 20 -0.09 -1.46 8.11
CA VAL A 20 -0.36 -2.05 9.44
C VAL A 20 0.59 -1.50 10.50
N VAL A 21 1.87 -1.33 10.17
CA VAL A 21 2.89 -0.82 11.11
C VAL A 21 2.81 0.72 11.26
N GLY A 22 1.96 1.39 10.49
CA GLY A 22 1.81 2.84 10.54
C GLY A 22 3.04 3.57 10.01
N ARG A 23 3.60 3.12 8.88
CA ARG A 23 4.72 3.77 8.20
C ARG A 23 4.23 4.47 6.93
N PRO A 24 4.58 5.75 6.70
CA PRO A 24 4.28 6.40 5.42
C PRO A 24 5.12 5.73 4.33
N LEU A 25 4.52 5.55 3.14
CA LEU A 25 5.14 4.80 2.06
C LEU A 25 5.09 5.55 0.71
N ILE A 26 6.12 5.32 -0.10
CA ILE A 26 6.17 5.70 -1.51
C ILE A 26 6.27 4.41 -2.31
N THR A 27 5.41 4.28 -3.32
CA THR A 27 5.36 3.11 -4.20
C THR A 27 5.37 3.53 -5.66
N SER A 28 5.60 2.59 -6.58
CA SER A 28 5.43 2.87 -8.00
C SER A 28 3.94 3.03 -8.37
N ASN A 29 3.69 3.78 -9.43
CA ASN A 29 2.36 3.98 -10.02
C ASN A 29 1.93 2.84 -10.98
N LEU A 30 2.59 1.68 -10.91
CA LEU A 30 2.27 0.51 -11.72
C LEU A 30 1.31 -0.43 -10.96
N SER A 31 0.58 -1.27 -11.68
CA SER A 31 -0.18 -2.37 -11.06
C SER A 31 0.79 -3.48 -10.61
N PRO A 32 0.55 -4.15 -9.47
CA PRO A 32 -0.61 -4.04 -8.57
C PRO A 32 -0.53 -2.92 -7.52
N MET A 33 0.61 -2.24 -7.40
CA MET A 33 0.91 -1.29 -6.33
C MET A 33 -0.14 -0.18 -6.21
N THR A 34 -0.59 0.37 -7.34
CA THR A 34 -1.60 1.43 -7.37
C THR A 34 -2.92 1.00 -6.72
N GLU A 35 -3.34 -0.24 -6.93
CA GLU A 35 -4.62 -0.79 -6.45
C GLU A 35 -4.53 -1.17 -4.96
N ILE A 36 -3.40 -1.74 -4.55
CA ILE A 36 -3.17 -2.12 -3.15
C ILE A 36 -2.95 -0.91 -2.26
N ALA A 37 -2.22 0.09 -2.74
CA ALA A 37 -1.96 1.28 -1.96
C ALA A 37 -3.17 2.21 -1.84
N ASP A 38 -4.03 2.31 -2.85
CA ASP A 38 -5.12 3.30 -2.86
C ASP A 38 -4.61 4.69 -2.41
N ASP A 39 -5.22 5.35 -1.43
CA ASP A 39 -4.76 6.65 -0.90
C ASP A 39 -3.71 6.55 0.24
N SER A 40 -3.20 5.36 0.54
CA SER A 40 -2.22 5.14 1.62
C SER A 40 -0.76 5.46 1.27
N ALA A 41 -0.48 5.71 -0.01
CA ALA A 41 0.87 5.91 -0.52
C ALA A 41 0.95 7.06 -1.52
N ILE A 42 2.12 7.69 -1.59
CA ILE A 42 2.47 8.48 -2.77
C ILE A 42 2.92 7.53 -3.87
N LYS A 43 2.40 7.71 -5.08
CA LYS A 43 2.67 6.85 -6.25
C LYS A 43 3.52 7.65 -7.24
N VAL A 44 4.66 7.09 -7.63
CA VAL A 44 5.64 7.75 -8.52
C VAL A 44 5.96 6.86 -9.72
N ASN A 45 6.44 7.44 -10.82
CA ASN A 45 6.99 6.68 -11.92
C ASN A 45 8.31 6.01 -11.48
N PRO A 46 8.42 4.66 -11.49
CA PRO A 46 9.65 3.99 -11.05
C PRO A 46 10.85 4.23 -11.97
N TYR A 47 10.63 4.79 -13.16
CA TYR A 47 11.68 5.12 -14.13
C TYR A 47 12.09 6.59 -14.09
N ASP A 48 11.50 7.41 -13.21
CA ASP A 48 11.84 8.83 -13.05
C ASP A 48 12.57 9.06 -11.72
N GLU A 49 13.91 9.02 -11.77
CA GLU A 49 14.77 9.21 -10.60
C GLU A 49 14.58 10.58 -9.94
N LEU A 50 14.25 11.61 -10.73
CA LEU A 50 14.07 12.96 -10.21
C LEU A 50 12.75 13.06 -9.44
N GLU A 51 11.66 12.52 -9.98
CA GLU A 51 10.37 12.43 -9.30
C GLU A 51 10.52 11.68 -7.96
N ILE A 52 11.19 10.53 -7.98
CA ILE A 52 11.45 9.73 -6.77
C ILE A 52 12.19 10.57 -5.73
N LYS A 53 13.29 11.22 -6.12
CA LYS A 53 14.10 12.05 -5.23
C LYS A 53 13.29 13.19 -4.61
N LEU A 54 12.56 13.94 -5.44
CA LEU A 54 11.78 15.09 -4.98
C LEU A 54 10.66 14.65 -4.04
N THR A 55 9.99 13.54 -4.34
CA THR A 55 8.93 12.97 -3.49
C THR A 55 9.47 12.51 -2.13
N VAL A 56 10.62 11.83 -2.13
CA VAL A 56 11.29 11.44 -0.87
C VAL A 56 11.65 12.66 -0.03
N MET A 57 12.21 13.70 -0.64
CA MET A 57 12.55 14.95 0.06
C MET A 57 11.31 15.65 0.62
N GLN A 58 10.23 15.73 -0.16
CA GLN A 58 8.95 16.28 0.29
C GLN A 58 8.42 15.50 1.51
N LEU A 59 8.39 14.17 1.44
CA LEU A 59 7.86 13.33 2.50
C LEU A 59 8.71 13.42 3.79
N ILE A 60 10.02 13.65 3.68
CA ILE A 60 10.91 13.92 4.83
C ILE A 60 10.64 15.30 5.44
N ALA A 61 10.38 16.32 4.63
CA ALA A 61 10.16 17.69 5.11
C ALA A 61 8.76 17.89 5.72
N ASP A 62 7.74 17.21 5.20
CA ASP A 62 6.34 17.45 5.52
C ASP A 62 5.80 16.47 6.58
N ALA A 63 5.67 16.96 7.82
CA ALA A 63 5.13 16.17 8.92
C ALA A 63 3.63 15.91 8.83
N GLU A 64 2.87 16.83 8.24
CA GLU A 64 1.42 16.72 8.09
C GLU A 64 1.10 15.65 7.05
N LEU A 65 1.79 15.69 5.90
CA LEU A 65 1.69 14.67 4.86
C LEU A 65 1.99 13.27 5.40
N ARG A 66 3.04 13.12 6.23
CA ARG A 66 3.33 11.83 6.89
C ARG A 66 2.18 11.38 7.78
N GLY A 67 1.61 12.28 8.59
CA GLY A 67 0.47 11.97 9.45
C GLY A 67 -0.75 11.51 8.65
N GLN A 68 -1.02 12.18 7.53
CA GLN A 68 -2.12 11.82 6.64
C GLN A 68 -1.91 10.44 6.00
N LEU A 69 -0.71 10.16 5.48
CA LEU A 69 -0.40 8.85 4.89
C LEU A 69 -0.48 7.71 5.91
N ILE A 70 -0.01 7.93 7.15
CA ILE A 70 -0.14 6.93 8.21
C ILE A 70 -1.61 6.64 8.51
N LYS A 71 -2.44 7.67 8.64
CA LYS A 71 -3.88 7.52 8.86
C LYS A 71 -4.55 6.75 7.72
N ASN A 72 -4.26 7.14 6.48
CA ASN A 72 -4.79 6.47 5.29
C ASN A 72 -4.30 5.01 5.21
N GLY A 73 -3.04 4.76 5.56
CA GLY A 73 -2.47 3.41 5.62
C GLY A 73 -3.19 2.51 6.61
N ILE A 74 -3.42 2.98 7.83
CA ILE A 74 -4.17 2.21 8.83
C ILE A 74 -5.59 1.90 8.32
N MET A 75 -6.26 2.85 7.66
CA MET A 75 -7.58 2.60 7.06
C MET A 75 -7.50 1.60 5.90
N ASN A 76 -6.48 1.68 5.06
CA ASN A 76 -6.29 0.78 3.92
C ASN A 76 -6.00 -0.66 4.38
N ALA A 77 -5.28 -0.83 5.51
CA ALA A 77 -5.00 -2.14 6.08
C ALA A 77 -6.27 -2.95 6.41
N GLU A 78 -7.37 -2.28 6.78
CA GLU A 78 -8.65 -2.95 7.08
C GLU A 78 -9.26 -3.65 5.85
N ARG A 79 -8.94 -3.21 4.62
CA ARG A 79 -9.37 -3.90 3.39
C ARG A 79 -8.76 -5.31 3.26
N TYR A 80 -7.68 -5.57 3.99
CA TYR A 80 -6.91 -6.81 3.95
C TYR A 80 -6.98 -7.58 5.28
N ASN A 81 -8.07 -7.37 6.04
CA ASN A 81 -8.29 -8.05 7.30
C ASN A 81 -8.42 -9.58 7.09
N ILE A 82 -7.57 -10.35 7.77
CA ILE A 82 -7.48 -11.80 7.59
C ILE A 82 -8.78 -12.53 7.94
N ASN A 83 -9.58 -12.01 8.88
CA ASN A 83 -10.84 -12.65 9.25
C ASN A 83 -11.85 -12.54 8.11
N ILE A 84 -11.95 -11.37 7.47
CA ILE A 84 -12.82 -11.15 6.30
C ILE A 84 -12.41 -12.09 5.16
N ILE A 85 -11.11 -12.14 4.87
CA ILE A 85 -10.58 -13.03 3.83
C ILE A 85 -10.91 -14.50 4.15
N ALA A 86 -10.64 -14.96 5.36
CA ALA A 86 -10.91 -16.33 5.78
C ALA A 86 -12.40 -16.70 5.68
N ASP A 87 -13.29 -15.78 6.04
CA ASP A 87 -14.74 -15.96 5.96
C ASP A 87 -15.23 -16.06 4.50
N GLU A 88 -14.67 -15.25 3.59
CA GLU A 88 -14.96 -15.33 2.15
C GLU A 88 -14.53 -16.67 1.55
N TYR A 89 -13.31 -17.13 1.85
CA TYR A 89 -12.82 -18.44 1.42
C TYR A 89 -13.68 -19.57 1.98
N THR A 90 -14.05 -19.50 3.26
CA THR A 90 -14.92 -20.49 3.91
C THR A 90 -16.29 -20.55 3.24
N SER A 91 -16.88 -19.40 2.94
CA SER A 91 -18.18 -19.30 2.25
C SER A 91 -18.13 -19.92 0.85
N LEU A 92 -17.05 -19.66 0.11
CA LEU A 92 -16.82 -20.26 -1.20
C LEU A 92 -16.73 -21.79 -1.10
N TYR A 93 -15.93 -22.33 -0.18
CA TYR A 93 -15.82 -23.78 0.02
C TYR A 93 -17.17 -24.41 0.40
N GLN A 94 -17.95 -23.77 1.27
CA GLN A 94 -19.29 -24.24 1.63
C GLN A 94 -20.26 -24.26 0.44
N SER A 95 -20.13 -23.33 -0.51
CA SER A 95 -20.97 -23.32 -1.72
C SER A 95 -20.69 -24.49 -2.67
N MET A 96 -19.47 -25.05 -2.65
CA MET A 96 -19.07 -26.18 -3.50
C MET A 96 -19.43 -27.55 -2.91
N LEU A 97 -19.77 -27.61 -1.62
CA LEU A 97 -20.17 -28.84 -0.93
C LEU A 97 -21.69 -29.12 -1.01
N LYS A 98 -22.46 -28.26 -1.69
CA LYS A 98 -23.87 -28.47 -2.01
C LYS A 98 -24.02 -29.13 -3.37
#